data_AF-A0A1Y4RLR1-F1
#
_entry.id   AF-A0A1Y4RLR1-F1
#
_cell.length_a   1.000
_cell.length_b   1.000
_cell.length_c   1.000
_cell.angle_alpha   90.00
_cell.angle_beta   90.00
_cell.angle_gamma   90.00
#
_symmetry.space_group_name_H-M   'P 1'
#
loop_
_entity.id
_entity.type
_entity.pdbx_description
1 polymer ?
#
loop_
_entity_poly.entity_id
_entity_poly.type
_entity_poly.pdbx_seq_one_letter_code
_entity_poly.pdbx_strand_id
1 'polypeptide(L)'
;MLKLAGACLIMVSAAGIGVSFGSDLKRRSQELRILKQLIYMLRGEIKYTKTPLPEAFYHISVRLPRPFGPFLAGVAEELGRADGRIFGDIWREQIKNSLSSSHLTRTDRNQMETLGEVLGYLDLEMQLSSIDLYLEQLEISIREAESSIGSKQKLYQSLGVAGGIFLVILLI
;
A
#
# COMPACT_ATOMS: atom_id res chain seq x y z
N MET A 1 -13.40 40.06 -20.58
CA MET A 1 -12.67 38.94 -21.22
C MET A 1 -11.69 38.28 -20.23
N LEU A 2 -10.64 38.97 -19.77
CA LEU A 2 -9.59 38.39 -18.89
C LEU A 2 -10.12 37.81 -17.55
N LYS A 3 -11.07 38.52 -16.89
CA LYS A 3 -11.67 38.08 -15.62
C LYS A 3 -12.45 36.75 -15.74
N LEU A 4 -13.17 36.54 -16.86
CA LEU A 4 -13.90 35.29 -17.12
C LEU A 4 -12.95 34.12 -17.39
N ALA A 5 -11.87 34.35 -18.14
CA ALA A 5 -10.85 33.34 -18.42
C ALA A 5 -10.14 32.89 -17.12
N GLY A 6 -9.79 33.83 -16.25
CA GLY A 6 -9.20 33.55 -14.94
C GLY A 6 -10.13 32.74 -14.02
N ALA A 7 -11.42 33.12 -13.97
CA ALA A 7 -12.42 32.39 -13.20
C ALA A 7 -12.61 30.93 -13.68
N CYS A 8 -12.61 30.71 -15.00
CA CYS A 8 -12.67 29.36 -15.57
C CYS A 8 -11.43 28.52 -15.21
N LEU A 9 -10.23 29.10 -15.27
CA LEU A 9 -8.97 28.43 -14.94
C LEU A 9 -8.91 27.99 -13.48
N ILE A 10 -9.40 28.83 -12.57
CA ILE A 10 -9.48 28.55 -11.13
C ILE A 10 -10.47 27.41 -10.85
N MET A 11 -11.64 27.43 -11.49
CA MET A 11 -12.65 26.36 -11.33
C MET A 11 -12.14 25.00 -11.84
N VAL A 12 -11.47 24.96 -12.99
CA VAL A 12 -10.91 23.74 -13.56
C VAL A 12 -9.77 23.17 -12.72
N SER A 13 -8.88 24.04 -12.22
CA SER A 13 -7.76 23.62 -11.36
C SER A 13 -8.23 23.12 -9.99
N ALA A 14 -9.22 23.77 -9.39
CA ALA A 14 -9.81 23.32 -8.12
C ALA A 14 -10.57 21.99 -8.25
N ALA A 15 -11.30 21.79 -9.36
CA ALA A 15 -11.95 20.50 -9.66
C ALA A 15 -10.92 19.38 -9.92
N GLY A 16 -9.80 19.71 -10.59
CA GLY A 16 -8.70 18.76 -10.84
C GLY A 16 -8.04 18.24 -9.56
N ILE A 17 -7.85 19.10 -8.56
CA ILE A 17 -7.27 18.71 -7.26
C ILE A 17 -8.18 17.71 -6.53
N GLY A 18 -9.50 17.93 -6.54
CA GLY A 18 -10.47 17.01 -5.92
C GLY A 18 -10.50 15.61 -6.58
N VAL A 19 -10.27 15.53 -7.89
CA VAL A 19 -10.17 14.25 -8.62
C VAL A 19 -8.85 13.53 -8.30
N SER A 20 -7.74 14.26 -8.18
CA SER A 20 -6.42 13.70 -7.85
C SER A 20 -6.42 13.01 -6.48
N PHE A 21 -7.00 13.62 -5.45
CA PHE A 21 -7.07 13.02 -4.10
C PHE A 21 -7.95 11.77 -4.05
N GLY A 22 -9.02 11.72 -4.84
CA GLY A 22 -9.83 10.51 -4.99
C GLY A 22 -9.07 9.36 -5.65
N SER A 23 -8.02 9.65 -6.43
CA SER A 23 -7.20 8.64 -7.10
C SER A 23 -6.20 7.97 -6.15
N ASP A 24 -5.58 8.70 -5.23
CA ASP A 24 -4.62 8.14 -4.27
C ASP A 24 -5.26 7.19 -3.26
N LEU A 25 -6.47 7.52 -2.77
CA LEU A 25 -7.22 6.62 -1.90
C LEU A 25 -7.60 5.32 -2.61
N LYS A 26 -7.99 5.39 -3.89
CA LYS A 26 -8.28 4.22 -4.71
C LYS A 26 -7.03 3.36 -4.91
N ARG A 27 -5.89 3.99 -5.19
CA ARG A 27 -4.60 3.29 -5.33
C ARG A 27 -4.16 2.61 -4.05
N ARG A 28 -4.30 3.26 -2.89
CA ARG A 28 -4.04 2.62 -1.58
C ARG A 28 -4.90 1.37 -1.38
N SER A 29 -6.21 1.44 -1.63
CA SER A 29 -7.11 0.27 -1.52
C SER A 29 -6.68 -0.86 -2.45
N GLN A 30 -6.30 -0.55 -3.70
CA GLN A 30 -5.78 -1.54 -4.65
C GLN A 30 -4.48 -2.18 -4.16
N GLU A 31 -3.53 -1.38 -3.67
CA GLU A 31 -2.28 -1.87 -3.11
C GLU A 31 -2.49 -2.75 -1.89
N LEU A 32 -3.40 -2.39 -0.97
CA LEU A 32 -3.75 -3.23 0.17
C LEU A 32 -4.37 -4.57 -0.25
N ARG A 33 -5.19 -4.60 -1.31
CA ARG A 33 -5.74 -5.85 -1.87
C ARG A 33 -4.63 -6.74 -2.45
N ILE A 34 -3.67 -6.15 -3.16
CA ILE A 34 -2.50 -6.88 -3.70
C ILE A 34 -1.63 -7.41 -2.55
N LEU A 35 -1.41 -6.60 -1.52
CA LEU A 35 -0.70 -7.01 -0.31
C LEU A 35 -1.40 -8.18 0.38
N LYS A 36 -2.73 -8.12 0.56
CA LYS A 36 -3.51 -9.24 1.09
C LYS A 36 -3.32 -10.51 0.26
N GLN A 37 -3.33 -10.39 -1.08
CA GLN A 37 -3.07 -11.52 -1.97
C GLN A 37 -1.66 -12.09 -1.78
N LEU A 38 -0.64 -11.23 -1.68
CA LEU A 38 0.74 -11.61 -1.38
C LEU A 38 0.80 -12.42 -0.09
N ILE A 39 0.24 -11.90 1.00
CA ILE A 39 0.27 -12.55 2.32
C ILE A 39 -0.48 -13.88 2.31
N TYR A 40 -1.62 -13.95 1.61
CA TYR A 40 -2.37 -15.19 1.45
C TYR A 40 -1.56 -16.27 0.71
N MET A 41 -0.84 -15.88 -0.35
CA MET A 41 0.05 -16.80 -1.06
C MET A 41 1.21 -17.26 -0.18
N LEU A 42 1.85 -16.34 0.56
CA LEU A 42 2.91 -16.70 1.52
C LEU A 42 2.43 -17.68 2.58
N ARG A 43 1.22 -17.47 3.12
CA ARG A 43 0.59 -18.40 4.06
C ARG A 43 0.48 -19.81 3.49
N GLY A 44 0.06 -19.92 2.23
CA GLY A 44 -0.05 -21.20 1.53
C GLY A 44 1.30 -21.90 1.41
N GLU A 45 2.33 -21.17 0.99
CA GLU A 45 3.69 -21.70 0.84
C GLU A 45 4.28 -22.15 2.18
N ILE A 46 4.18 -21.32 3.22
CA ILE A 46 4.67 -21.63 4.58
C ILE A 46 3.96 -22.86 5.16
N LYS A 47 2.64 -22.97 4.93
CA LYS A 47 1.84 -24.04 5.52
C LYS A 47 2.04 -25.40 4.84
N TYR A 48 2.16 -25.41 3.51
CA TYR A 48 2.01 -26.64 2.73
C TYR A 48 3.25 -27.03 1.92
N THR A 49 4.21 -26.13 1.76
CA THR A 49 5.33 -26.37 0.86
C THR A 49 6.62 -26.63 1.65
N LYS A 50 7.39 -27.63 1.21
CA LYS A 50 8.76 -27.88 1.69
C LYS A 50 9.81 -27.14 0.85
N THR A 51 9.36 -26.24 -0.01
CA THR A 51 10.23 -25.41 -0.86
C THR A 51 10.99 -24.45 0.05
N PRO A 52 12.30 -24.25 -0.15
CA PRO A 52 13.02 -23.29 0.66
C PRO A 52 12.43 -21.88 0.48
N LEU A 53 12.47 -21.11 1.56
CA LEU A 53 11.78 -19.83 1.68
C LEU A 53 12.15 -18.83 0.56
N PRO A 54 13.43 -18.69 0.13
CA PRO A 54 13.81 -17.82 -0.97
C PRO A 54 13.06 -18.14 -2.28
N GLU A 55 12.94 -19.42 -2.64
CA GLU A 55 12.30 -19.86 -3.88
C GLU A 55 10.79 -19.61 -3.82
N ALA A 56 10.15 -19.88 -2.68
CA ALA A 56 8.73 -19.56 -2.48
C ALA A 56 8.46 -18.05 -2.67
N PHE A 57 9.32 -17.20 -2.10
CA PHE A 57 9.21 -15.75 -2.22
C PHE A 57 9.42 -15.30 -3.66
N TYR A 58 10.40 -15.87 -4.36
CA TYR A 58 10.63 -15.58 -5.78
C TYR A 58 9.45 -16.01 -6.66
N HIS A 59 8.90 -17.21 -6.45
CA HIS A 59 7.73 -17.71 -7.19
C HIS A 59 6.48 -16.87 -7.01
N ILE A 60 6.27 -16.31 -5.83
CA ILE A 60 5.18 -15.38 -5.58
C ILE A 60 5.49 -14.02 -6.21
N SER A 61 6.74 -13.56 -6.16
CA SER A 61 7.15 -12.23 -6.65
C SER A 61 6.81 -12.01 -8.13
N VAL A 62 6.99 -13.02 -8.97
CA VAL A 62 6.73 -12.94 -10.42
C VAL A 62 5.25 -12.82 -10.79
N ARG A 63 4.34 -13.13 -9.85
CA ARG A 63 2.88 -13.03 -10.03
C ARG A 63 2.32 -11.70 -9.56
N LEU A 64 3.14 -10.87 -8.91
CA LEU A 64 2.71 -9.64 -8.27
C LEU A 64 3.11 -8.42 -9.08
N PRO A 65 2.22 -7.41 -9.19
CA PRO A 65 2.57 -6.15 -9.82
C PRO A 65 3.56 -5.35 -8.96
N ARG A 66 4.14 -4.30 -9.55
CA ARG A 66 4.88 -3.29 -8.78
C ARG A 66 3.93 -2.59 -7.78
N PRO A 67 4.42 -2.22 -6.59
CA PRO A 67 5.79 -2.39 -6.09
C PRO A 67 6.05 -3.74 -5.38
N PHE A 68 5.03 -4.60 -5.23
CA PHE A 68 5.08 -5.82 -4.42
C PHE A 68 5.91 -6.96 -5.02
N GLY A 69 5.91 -7.11 -6.35
CA GLY A 69 6.79 -8.07 -7.03
C GLY A 69 8.27 -7.79 -6.75
N PRO A 70 8.80 -6.60 -7.09
CA PRO A 70 10.18 -6.23 -6.77
C PRO A 70 10.53 -6.34 -5.28
N PHE A 71 9.61 -5.93 -4.41
CA PHE A 71 9.78 -6.08 -2.96
C PHE A 71 10.07 -7.54 -2.57
N LEU A 72 9.22 -8.48 -3.01
CA LEU A 72 9.36 -9.88 -2.62
C LEU A 72 10.54 -10.57 -3.31
N ALA A 73 10.86 -10.15 -4.54
CA ALA A 73 12.05 -10.61 -5.26
C ALA A 73 13.35 -10.18 -4.53
N GLY A 74 13.41 -8.94 -4.03
CA GLY A 74 14.53 -8.45 -3.23
C GLY A 74 14.70 -9.21 -1.92
N VAL A 75 13.59 -9.57 -1.25
CA VAL A 75 13.64 -10.42 -0.05
C VAL A 75 14.18 -11.82 -0.40
N ALA A 76 13.71 -12.42 -1.50
CA ALA A 76 14.19 -13.72 -1.96
C ALA A 76 15.69 -13.72 -2.26
N GLU A 77 16.18 -12.68 -2.94
CA GLU A 77 17.60 -12.53 -3.28
C GLU A 77 18.48 -12.45 -2.02
N GLU A 78 18.11 -11.59 -1.06
CA GLU A 78 18.87 -11.42 0.19
C GLU A 78 18.88 -12.70 1.04
N LEU A 79 17.75 -13.41 1.12
CA LEU A 79 17.72 -14.71 1.81
C LEU A 79 18.57 -15.77 1.10
N GLY A 80 18.63 -15.74 -0.22
CA GLY A 80 19.45 -16.64 -1.04
C GLY A 80 20.96 -16.43 -0.87
N ARG A 81 21.40 -15.26 -0.40
CA ARG A 81 22.83 -15.00 -0.11
C ARG A 81 23.34 -15.77 1.11
N ALA A 82 22.44 -16.22 1.99
CA ALA A 82 22.75 -17.05 3.15
C ALA A 82 23.89 -16.48 4.04
N ASP A 83 23.95 -15.16 4.18
CA ASP A 83 24.99 -14.43 4.91
C ASP A 83 24.74 -14.33 6.43
N GLY A 84 23.72 -15.04 6.93
CA GLY A 84 23.37 -15.12 8.36
C GLY A 84 22.56 -13.93 8.88
N ARG A 85 22.09 -13.03 8.00
CA ARG A 85 21.23 -11.91 8.39
C ARG A 85 19.87 -12.39 8.91
N ILE A 86 19.33 -11.63 9.87
CA ILE A 86 18.01 -11.89 10.45
C ILE A 86 16.93 -11.56 9.42
N PHE A 87 15.97 -12.47 9.21
CA PHE A 87 14.88 -12.30 8.23
C PHE A 87 14.13 -10.97 8.41
N GLY A 88 13.81 -10.58 9.66
CA GLY A 88 13.11 -9.34 9.96
C GLY A 88 13.86 -8.09 9.48
N ASP A 89 15.19 -8.09 9.52
CA ASP A 89 16.02 -6.97 9.05
C ASP A 89 16.02 -6.88 7.52
N ILE A 90 16.15 -8.02 6.83
CA ILE A 90 16.03 -8.11 5.37
C ILE A 90 14.66 -7.59 4.94
N TRP A 91 13.60 -8.07 5.58
CA TRP A 91 12.22 -7.67 5.27
C TRP A 91 12.02 -6.16 5.44
N ARG A 92 12.48 -5.59 6.56
CA ARG A 92 12.40 -4.15 6.85
C ARG A 92 13.18 -3.31 5.85
N GLU A 93 14.38 -3.76 5.48
CA GLU A 93 15.19 -3.08 4.47
C GLU A 93 14.48 -3.05 3.11
N GLN A 94 13.92 -4.19 2.70
CA GLN A 94 13.21 -4.28 1.42
C GLN A 94 11.90 -3.47 1.40
N ILE A 95 11.20 -3.33 2.54
CA ILE A 95 10.08 -2.38 2.66
C ILE A 95 10.55 -0.96 2.34
N LYS A 96 11.68 -0.53 2.90
CA LYS A 96 12.21 0.83 2.67
C LYS A 96 12.66 1.04 1.23
N ASN A 97 13.34 0.05 0.65
CA ASN A 97 13.89 0.14 -0.70
C ASN A 97 12.80 0.09 -1.78
N SER A 98 11.89 -0.89 -1.68
CA SER A 98 10.95 -1.22 -2.74
C SER A 98 9.57 -0.58 -2.58
N LEU A 99 9.13 -0.28 -1.36
CA LEU A 99 7.80 0.27 -1.09
C LEU A 99 7.79 1.78 -0.81
N SER A 100 8.92 2.48 -0.98
CA SER A 100 9.01 3.93 -0.79
C SER A 100 7.99 4.71 -1.63
N SER A 101 7.78 4.29 -2.88
CA SER A 101 6.83 4.89 -3.82
C SER A 101 5.40 4.32 -3.76
N SER A 102 5.10 3.44 -2.80
CA SER A 102 3.75 2.90 -2.60
C SER A 102 2.80 3.95 -2.03
N HIS A 103 1.51 3.80 -2.32
CA HIS A 103 0.40 4.54 -1.71
C HIS A 103 0.01 4.02 -0.31
N LEU A 104 0.71 3.01 0.22
CA LEU A 104 0.59 2.55 1.61
C LEU A 104 0.92 3.67 2.60
N THR A 105 0.09 3.78 3.63
CA THR A 105 0.31 4.72 4.74
C THR A 105 1.44 4.24 5.65
N ARG A 106 1.90 5.13 6.53
CA ARG A 106 2.86 4.78 7.57
C ARG A 106 2.36 3.64 8.45
N THR A 107 1.07 3.62 8.79
CA THR A 107 0.45 2.54 9.57
C THR A 107 0.54 1.21 8.84
N ASP A 108 0.18 1.19 7.55
CA ASP A 108 0.24 -0.02 6.72
C ASP A 108 1.68 -0.58 6.68
N ARG A 109 2.69 0.30 6.49
CA ARG A 109 4.11 -0.07 6.48
C ARG A 109 4.59 -0.60 7.83
N ASN A 110 4.21 0.04 8.93
CA ASN A 110 4.55 -0.42 10.27
C ASN A 110 4.00 -1.82 10.54
N GLN A 111 2.76 -2.11 10.13
CA GLN A 111 2.19 -3.44 10.28
C GLN A 111 2.92 -4.47 9.42
N MET A 112 3.34 -4.10 8.20
CA MET A 112 4.21 -4.96 7.38
C MET A 112 5.55 -5.25 8.05
N GLU A 113 6.18 -4.26 8.70
CA GLU A 113 7.44 -4.45 9.43
C GLU A 113 7.24 -5.44 10.60
N THR A 114 6.17 -5.28 11.38
CA THR A 114 5.83 -6.20 12.48
C THR A 114 5.61 -7.62 11.99
N LEU A 115 4.95 -7.82 10.84
CA LEU A 115 4.81 -9.15 10.25
C LEU A 115 6.18 -9.77 9.95
N GLY A 116 7.12 -9.00 9.39
CA GLY A 116 8.45 -9.49 9.06
C GLY A 116 9.23 -9.99 10.28
N GLU A 117 9.11 -9.30 11.42
CA GLU A 117 9.69 -9.75 12.68
C GLU A 117 9.11 -11.10 13.12
N VAL A 118 7.79 -11.29 12.91
CA VAL A 118 7.11 -12.53 13.32
C VAL A 118 7.37 -13.71 12.38
N LEU A 119 7.50 -13.45 11.08
CA LEU A 119 7.82 -14.48 10.09
C LEU A 119 9.22 -15.09 10.29
N GLY A 120 10.11 -14.41 11.01
CA GLY A 120 11.44 -14.91 11.33
C GLY A 120 11.49 -15.92 12.49
N TYR A 121 10.38 -16.17 13.20
CA TYR A 121 10.34 -17.17 14.28
C TYR A 121 10.21 -18.60 13.76
N LEU A 122 10.71 -19.57 14.54
CA LEU A 122 10.77 -20.99 14.16
C LEU A 122 9.43 -21.74 14.31
N ASP A 123 8.51 -21.21 15.11
CA ASP A 123 7.24 -21.86 15.44
C ASP A 123 6.21 -21.62 14.32
N LEU A 124 5.94 -22.69 13.56
CA LEU A 124 5.00 -22.67 12.43
C LEU A 124 3.57 -22.32 12.85
N GLU A 125 3.08 -22.79 14.00
CA GLU A 125 1.70 -22.51 14.44
C GLU A 125 1.55 -21.04 14.82
N MET A 126 2.53 -20.49 15.55
CA MET A 126 2.56 -19.05 15.84
C MET A 126 2.70 -18.21 14.57
N GLN A 127 3.55 -18.63 13.62
CA GLN A 127 3.74 -17.94 12.35
C GLN A 127 2.43 -17.89 11.56
N LEU A 128 1.73 -19.01 11.41
CA LEU A 128 0.45 -19.08 10.69
C LEU A 128 -0.65 -18.26 11.39
N SER A 129 -0.73 -18.34 12.71
CA SER A 129 -1.71 -17.55 13.49
C SER A 129 -1.48 -16.05 13.33
N SER A 130 -0.22 -15.62 13.29
CA SER A 130 0.16 -14.21 13.10
C SER A 130 -0.12 -13.73 11.69
N ILE A 131 0.09 -14.58 10.69
CA ILE A 131 -0.32 -14.30 9.30
C ILE A 131 -1.84 -14.15 9.21
N ASP A 132 -2.61 -15.03 9.86
CA ASP A 132 -4.08 -14.97 9.87
C ASP A 132 -4.59 -13.67 10.51
N LEU A 133 -4.02 -13.28 11.66
CA LEU A 133 -4.32 -12.00 12.29
C LEU A 133 -4.01 -10.81 11.38
N TYR A 134 -2.88 -10.87 10.66
CA TYR A 134 -2.51 -9.80 9.73
C TYR A 134 -3.44 -9.74 8.51
N LEU A 135 -3.90 -10.88 7.99
CA LEU A 135 -4.90 -10.93 6.92
C LEU A 135 -6.23 -10.30 7.35
N GLU A 136 -6.67 -10.51 8.59
CA GLU A 136 -7.85 -9.85 9.15
C GLU A 136 -7.65 -8.34 9.28
N GLN A 137 -6.47 -7.90 9.73
CA GLN A 137 -6.14 -6.48 9.85
C GLN A 137 -6.05 -5.78 8.49
N LEU A 138 -5.53 -6.46 7.47
CA LEU A 138 -5.55 -5.97 6.08
C LEU A 138 -6.97 -5.82 5.58
N GLU A 139 -7.87 -6.77 5.88
CA GLU A 139 -9.26 -6.69 5.49
C GLU A 139 -9.98 -5.48 6.13
N ILE A 140 -9.70 -5.20 7.41
CA ILE A 140 -10.18 -3.98 8.08
C ILE A 140 -9.63 -2.73 7.36
N SER A 141 -8.33 -2.71 7.10
CA SER A 141 -7.66 -1.57 6.43
C SER A 141 -8.18 -1.32 5.01
N ILE A 142 -8.52 -2.37 4.27
CA ILE A 142 -9.15 -2.30 2.94
C ILE A 142 -10.53 -1.64 3.05
N ARG A 143 -11.38 -2.11 3.99
CA ARG A 143 -12.71 -1.53 4.22
C ARG A 143 -12.65 -0.07 4.66
N GLU A 144 -11.69 0.29 5.49
CA GLU A 144 -11.44 1.68 5.91
C GLU A 144 -10.99 2.54 4.73
N ALA A 145 -10.04 2.05 3.92
CA ALA A 145 -9.60 2.74 2.72
C ALA A 145 -10.79 2.97 1.78
N GLU A 146 -11.63 1.97 1.55
CA GLU A 146 -12.78 2.04 0.66
C GLU A 146 -13.90 2.97 1.16
N SER A 147 -14.27 2.87 2.44
CA SER A 147 -15.28 3.74 3.05
C SER A 147 -14.85 5.20 3.07
N SER A 148 -13.53 5.46 3.17
CA SER A 148 -12.98 6.80 3.14
C SER A 148 -12.97 7.44 1.75
N ILE A 149 -13.07 6.66 0.66
CA ILE A 149 -13.11 7.19 -0.72
C ILE A 149 -14.32 8.11 -0.89
N GLY A 150 -15.52 7.64 -0.54
CA GLY A 150 -16.76 8.36 -0.81
C GLY A 150 -16.92 9.64 0.02
N SER A 151 -16.57 9.60 1.30
CA SER A 151 -16.69 10.74 2.21
C SER A 151 -15.63 11.81 1.94
N LYS A 152 -14.36 11.40 1.79
CA LYS A 152 -13.27 12.35 1.54
C LYS A 152 -13.33 12.95 0.14
N GLN A 153 -13.70 12.19 -0.88
CA GLN A 153 -13.84 12.72 -2.25
C GLN A 153 -14.89 13.85 -2.29
N LYS A 154 -16.05 13.67 -1.65
CA LYS A 154 -17.08 14.71 -1.56
C LYS A 154 -16.58 15.95 -0.82
N LEU A 155 -15.86 15.75 0.29
CA LEU A 155 -15.31 16.85 1.08
C LEU A 155 -14.27 17.67 0.30
N TYR A 156 -13.34 17.02 -0.40
CA TYR A 156 -12.36 17.70 -1.24
C TYR A 156 -12.98 18.39 -2.46
N GLN A 157 -13.99 17.79 -3.09
CA GLN A 157 -14.75 18.44 -4.16
C GLN A 157 -15.45 19.71 -3.64
N SER A 158 -16.10 19.64 -2.48
CA SER A 158 -16.74 20.80 -1.86
C SER A 158 -15.73 21.90 -1.49
N LEU A 159 -14.56 21.55 -0.94
CA LEU A 159 -13.50 22.53 -0.67
C LEU A 159 -12.95 23.15 -1.96
N GLY A 160 -12.77 22.38 -3.02
CA GLY A 160 -12.34 22.88 -4.33
C GLY A 160 -13.33 23.89 -4.90
N VAL A 161 -14.62 23.57 -4.87
CA VAL A 161 -15.67 24.50 -5.32
C VAL A 161 -15.72 25.75 -4.44
N ALA A 162 -15.71 25.61 -3.11
CA ALA A 162 -15.74 26.74 -2.19
C ALA A 162 -14.51 27.65 -2.33
N GLY A 163 -13.31 27.07 -2.43
CA GLY A 163 -12.06 27.80 -2.65
C GLY A 163 -12.00 28.48 -4.01
N GLY A 164 -12.53 27.83 -5.05
CA GLY A 164 -12.65 28.41 -6.38
C GLY A 164 -13.58 29.63 -6.40
N ILE A 165 -14.75 29.51 -5.77
CA ILE A 165 -15.69 30.64 -5.61
C ILE A 165 -15.04 31.78 -4.84
N PHE A 166 -14.34 31.49 -3.74
CA PHE A 166 -13.66 32.49 -2.92
C PHE A 166 -12.59 33.27 -3.73
N LEU A 167 -11.77 32.57 -4.51
CA LEU A 167 -10.76 33.21 -5.36
C LEU A 167 -11.39 34.06 -6.48
N VAL A 168 -12.51 33.61 -7.06
CA VAL A 168 -13.25 34.40 -8.06
C VAL A 168 -13.77 35.70 -7.44
N ILE A 169 -14.32 35.66 -6.23
CA ILE A 169 -14.80 36.86 -5.52
C ILE A 169 -13.63 37.83 -5.24
N LEU A 170 -12.46 37.32 -4.85
CA LEU A 170 -11.28 38.14 -4.57
C LEU A 170 -10.69 38.84 -5.81
N LEU A 171 -10.82 38.24 -6.99
CA LEU A 171 -10.23 38.72 -8.25
C LEU A 171 -11.15 39.65 -9.06
N ILE A 172 -12.44 39.70 -8.72
CA ILE A 172 -13.44 40.58 -9.34
C ILE A 172 -13.32 41.97 -8.73
#